data_AF-A0A183NFP1-F1
#
_entry.id   AF-A0A183NFP1-F1
#
_cell.length_a   1.000
_cell.length_b   1.000
_cell.length_c   1.000
_cell.angle_alpha   90.00
_cell.angle_beta   90.00
_cell.angle_gamma   90.00
#
_symmetry.space_group_name_H-M   'P 1'
#
loop_
_entity.id
_entity.type
_entity.pdbx_description
1 polymer ?
#
loop_
_entity_poly.entity_id
_entity_poly.type
_entity_poly.pdbx_seq_one_letter_code
_entity_poly.pdbx_strand_id
1 'polypeptide(L)'
;MLTSVGDGWEKAYVYYGEDLLEKGKAGQAVAILKEASAPYEKAIRAAREYTKVEGVSLSTKPPDHCFFRRLPGLIERTHNKCERENGLIYHQKVPSVAPFLEIKAEYGIAAPKEPELNFELDPRWKDAYVGFDTSKVVENILSNSVS
;
A
#
# COMPACT_ATOMS: atom_id res chain seq x y z
N MET A 1 0.45 -11.82 7.96
CA MET A 1 -0.78 -11.00 7.93
C MET A 1 -0.38 -9.54 8.08
N LEU A 2 0.31 -8.99 7.07
CA LEU A 2 0.81 -7.62 7.02
C LEU A 2 0.14 -6.95 5.81
N THR A 3 -1.04 -6.38 6.02
CA THR A 3 -1.65 -5.44 5.06
C THR A 3 -0.92 -4.11 5.23
N SER A 4 0.21 -3.96 4.52
CA SER A 4 0.96 -2.71 4.51
C SER A 4 0.13 -1.64 3.82
N VAL A 5 -0.54 -0.83 4.64
CA VAL A 5 -0.75 0.62 4.49
C VAL A 5 -0.54 1.14 3.07
N GLY A 6 -1.63 1.17 2.30
CA GLY A 6 -1.64 1.75 0.96
C GLY A 6 -2.32 0.84 -0.03
N ASP A 7 -3.59 0.52 0.22
CA ASP A 7 -4.48 -0.03 -0.79
C ASP A 7 -4.68 1.05 -1.87
N GLY A 8 -3.70 1.21 -2.76
CA GLY A 8 -3.66 2.22 -3.83
C GLY A 8 -4.63 1.96 -4.97
N TRP A 9 -5.76 1.29 -4.68
CA TRP A 9 -6.77 1.01 -5.68
C TRP A 9 -7.34 2.32 -6.24
N GLU A 10 -7.33 3.47 -5.53
CA GLU A 10 -7.89 4.73 -6.04
C GLU A 10 -7.22 5.13 -7.36
N LYS A 11 -5.88 5.03 -7.42
CA LYS A 11 -5.10 5.37 -8.61
C LYS A 11 -5.26 4.33 -9.70
N ALA A 12 -5.47 3.06 -9.33
CA ALA A 12 -5.71 2.00 -10.30
C ALA A 12 -6.97 2.29 -11.12
N TYR A 13 -8.07 2.77 -10.51
CA TYR A 13 -9.29 3.16 -11.24
C TYR A 13 -9.02 4.25 -12.29
N VAL A 14 -8.20 5.27 -11.94
CA VAL A 14 -7.88 6.37 -12.86
C VAL A 14 -7.12 5.87 -14.09
N TYR A 15 -6.01 5.17 -13.88
CA TYR A 15 -5.19 4.67 -14.98
C TYR A 15 -5.93 3.60 -15.81
N TYR A 16 -6.79 2.81 -15.18
CA TYR A 16 -7.62 1.86 -15.90
C TYR A 16 -8.66 2.56 -16.80
N GLY A 17 -9.25 3.65 -16.32
CA GLY A 17 -10.13 4.48 -17.12
C GLY A 17 -9.43 5.06 -18.34
N GLU A 18 -8.17 5.50 -18.19
CA GLU A 18 -7.35 5.97 -19.30
C GLU A 18 -7.03 4.85 -20.31
N ASP A 19 -6.62 3.68 -19.85
CA ASP A 19 -6.36 2.50 -20.70
C ASP A 19 -7.62 2.03 -21.46
N LEU A 20 -8.79 2.05 -20.81
CA LEU A 20 -10.06 1.75 -21.48
C LEU A 20 -10.43 2.80 -22.53
N LEU A 21 -10.11 4.07 -22.29
CA LEU A 21 -10.33 5.14 -23.24
C LEU A 21 -9.44 4.98 -24.48
N GLU A 22 -8.16 4.62 -24.29
CA GLU A 22 -7.22 4.32 -25.39
C GLU A 22 -7.68 3.11 -26.22
N LYS A 23 -8.29 2.11 -25.57
CA LYS A 23 -8.91 0.95 -26.22
C LYS A 23 -10.26 1.28 -26.90
N GLY A 24 -10.68 2.55 -26.91
CA GLY A 24 -11.92 3.01 -27.51
C GLY A 24 -13.19 2.60 -26.74
N LYS A 25 -13.09 2.19 -25.48
CA LYS A 25 -14.21 1.77 -24.62
C LYS A 25 -14.62 2.91 -23.67
N ALA A 26 -14.93 4.07 -24.22
CA ALA A 26 -15.22 5.28 -23.45
C ALA A 26 -16.43 5.13 -22.50
N GLY A 27 -17.47 4.38 -22.88
CA GLY A 27 -18.63 4.14 -22.01
C GLY A 27 -18.27 3.38 -20.74
N GLN A 28 -17.35 2.41 -20.84
CA GLN A 28 -16.83 1.66 -19.69
C GLN A 28 -15.90 2.55 -18.83
N ALA A 29 -15.04 3.34 -19.46
CA ALA A 29 -14.15 4.27 -18.76
C ALA A 29 -14.92 5.26 -17.86
N VAL A 30 -16.04 5.81 -18.35
CA VAL A 30 -16.92 6.70 -17.56
C VAL A 30 -17.49 5.98 -16.33
N ALA A 31 -17.95 4.73 -16.48
CA ALA A 31 -18.49 3.96 -15.37
C ALA A 31 -17.44 3.70 -14.27
N ILE A 32 -16.21 3.37 -14.65
CA ILE A 32 -15.10 3.13 -13.71
C ILE A 32 -14.71 4.40 -12.96
N LEU A 33 -14.57 5.52 -13.67
CA LEU A 33 -14.18 6.79 -13.06
C LEU A 33 -15.27 7.35 -12.14
N LYS A 34 -16.54 7.06 -12.45
CA LYS A 34 -17.66 7.37 -11.55
C LYS A 34 -17.57 6.55 -10.25
N GLU A 35 -17.14 5.30 -10.33
CA GLU A 35 -16.96 4.45 -9.16
C GLU A 35 -15.69 4.80 -8.37
N ALA A 36 -14.68 5.41 -9.00
CA ALA A 36 -13.40 5.76 -8.37
C ALA A 36 -13.52 6.73 -7.17
N SER A 37 -14.58 7.54 -7.10
CA SER A 37 -14.81 8.49 -6.01
C SER A 37 -15.21 7.80 -4.69
N ALA A 38 -16.03 6.75 -4.76
CA ALA A 38 -16.55 6.06 -3.58
C ALA A 38 -15.44 5.45 -2.70
N PRO A 39 -14.46 4.73 -3.26
CA PRO A 39 -13.45 4.16 -2.43
C PRO A 39 -12.48 5.29 -1.98
N TYR A 40 -12.20 6.34 -2.78
CA TYR A 40 -11.43 7.51 -2.31
C TYR A 40 -12.03 8.16 -1.04
N GLU A 41 -13.35 8.32 -0.98
CA GLU A 41 -14.04 8.81 0.20
C GLU A 41 -13.85 7.88 1.42
N LYS A 42 -13.87 6.57 1.18
CA LYS A 42 -13.57 5.55 2.20
C LYS A 42 -12.13 5.71 2.72
N ALA A 43 -11.16 5.95 1.85
CA ALA A 43 -9.77 6.18 2.22
C ALA A 43 -9.57 7.47 3.03
N ILE A 44 -10.22 8.58 2.66
CA ILE A 44 -10.24 9.79 3.50
C ILE A 44 -10.82 9.50 4.88
N ARG A 45 -11.95 8.78 4.94
CA ARG A 45 -12.61 8.49 6.21
C ARG A 45 -11.69 7.69 7.12
N ALA A 46 -11.06 6.65 6.59
CA ALA A 46 -10.06 5.87 7.30
C ALA A 46 -8.85 6.73 7.74
N ALA A 47 -8.36 7.61 6.87
CA ALA A 47 -7.28 8.53 7.20
C ALA A 47 -7.65 9.49 8.34
N ARG A 48 -8.89 9.98 8.40
CA ARG A 48 -9.40 10.81 9.51
C ARG A 48 -9.57 10.01 10.79
N GLU A 49 -10.01 8.76 10.71
CA GLU A 49 -10.07 7.88 11.88
C GLU A 49 -8.66 7.61 12.42
N TYR A 50 -7.68 7.37 11.54
CA TYR A 50 -6.28 7.19 11.91
C TYR A 50 -5.71 8.40 12.67
N THR A 51 -6.07 9.64 12.31
CA THR A 51 -5.63 10.83 13.07
C THR A 51 -6.13 10.89 14.52
N LYS A 52 -7.19 10.15 14.85
CA LYS A 52 -7.78 10.12 16.20
C LYS A 52 -7.20 9.01 17.08
N VAL A 53 -6.49 8.05 16.48
CA VAL A 53 -5.91 6.93 17.22
C VAL A 53 -4.65 7.40 17.92
N GLU A 54 -4.61 7.27 19.24
CA GLU A 54 -3.39 7.47 20.01
C GLU A 54 -2.49 6.24 19.87
N GLY A 55 -1.22 6.44 19.52
CA GLY A 55 -0.27 5.35 19.30
C GLY A 55 1.18 5.83 19.26
N VAL A 56 2.12 4.88 19.26
CA VAL A 56 3.57 5.12 19.22
C VAL A 56 4.00 5.52 17.81
N SER A 57 3.60 6.70 17.36
CA SER A 57 4.18 7.31 16.15
C SER A 57 3.96 8.83 16.16
N LEU A 58 4.68 9.55 15.30
CA LEU A 58 4.42 10.98 15.09
C LEU A 58 2.94 11.19 14.79
N SER A 59 2.33 12.20 15.42
CA SER A 59 1.00 12.68 15.04
C SER A 59 1.06 13.12 13.58
N THR A 60 0.63 12.23 12.69
CA THR A 60 0.55 12.50 11.26
C THR A 60 -0.87 12.98 10.97
N LYS A 61 -0.99 13.92 10.02
CA LYS A 61 -2.27 14.33 9.44
C LYS A 61 -2.35 13.83 8.00
N PRO A 62 -2.57 12.51 7.76
CA PRO A 62 -2.60 11.97 6.41
C PRO A 62 -3.57 12.68 5.45
N PRO A 63 -4.77 13.15 5.87
CA PRO A 63 -5.66 13.89 4.96
C PRO A 63 -5.05 15.16 4.36
N ASP A 64 -4.12 15.80 5.06
CA ASP A 64 -3.44 17.02 4.61
C ASP A 64 -2.26 16.71 3.67
N HIS A 65 -1.88 15.44 3.54
CA HIS A 65 -0.79 15.02 2.68
C HIS A 65 -1.10 15.31 1.20
N CYS A 66 -0.07 15.68 0.45
CA CYS A 66 -0.19 16.05 -0.96
C CYS A 66 -0.82 14.94 -1.83
N PHE A 67 -0.66 13.68 -1.41
CA PHE A 67 -1.30 12.51 -2.02
C PHE A 67 -2.83 12.65 -2.04
N PHE A 68 -3.45 12.81 -0.87
CA PHE A 68 -4.91 12.91 -0.76
C PHE A 68 -5.43 14.18 -1.40
N ARG A 69 -4.72 15.31 -1.27
CA ARG A 69 -5.17 16.59 -1.85
C ARG A 69 -5.18 16.59 -3.39
N ARG A 70 -4.27 15.87 -4.04
CA ARG A 70 -4.13 15.90 -5.51
C ARG A 70 -5.07 14.92 -6.23
N LEU A 71 -5.44 13.84 -5.56
CA LEU A 71 -6.17 12.73 -6.17
C LEU A 71 -7.60 13.08 -6.64
N PRO A 72 -8.43 13.86 -5.91
CA PRO A 72 -9.74 14.28 -6.38
C PRO A 72 -9.69 15.02 -7.70
N GLY A 73 -8.77 15.99 -7.80
CA GLY A 73 -8.62 16.78 -9.02
C GLY A 73 -8.14 15.93 -10.19
N LEU A 74 -7.40 14.85 -9.94
CA LEU A 74 -7.03 13.89 -10.99
C LEU A 74 -8.23 13.05 -11.43
N ILE A 75 -9.00 12.50 -10.49
CA ILE A 75 -10.22 11.72 -10.79
C ILE A 75 -11.20 12.56 -11.60
N GLU A 76 -11.49 13.78 -11.14
CA GLU A 76 -12.46 14.69 -11.78
C GLU A 76 -12.01 15.10 -13.20
N ARG A 77 -10.73 15.48 -13.38
CA ARG A 77 -10.20 15.84 -14.71
C ARG A 77 -10.29 14.67 -15.68
N THR A 78 -9.97 13.47 -15.22
CA THR A 78 -9.99 12.25 -16.05
C THR A 78 -11.43 11.86 -16.38
N HIS A 79 -12.34 11.96 -15.41
CA HIS A 79 -13.77 11.72 -15.61
C HIS A 79 -14.35 12.67 -16.67
N ASN A 80 -14.09 13.98 -16.52
CA ASN A 80 -14.57 14.99 -17.46
C ASN A 80 -13.99 14.79 -18.87
N LYS A 81 -12.75 14.28 -18.98
CA LYS A 81 -12.16 13.89 -20.27
C LYS A 81 -12.93 12.73 -20.89
N CYS A 82 -13.15 11.64 -20.14
CA CYS A 82 -13.88 10.47 -20.62
C CYS A 82 -15.33 10.79 -21.00
N GLU A 83 -16.03 11.62 -20.21
CA GLU A 83 -17.39 12.06 -20.54
C GLU A 83 -17.42 12.90 -21.82
N ARG A 84 -16.48 13.83 -21.98
CA ARG A 84 -16.38 14.65 -23.19
C ARG A 84 -16.10 13.80 -24.43
N GLU A 85 -15.15 12.86 -24.35
CA GLU A 85 -14.84 11.98 -25.48
C GLU A 85 -16.01 11.04 -25.81
N ASN A 86 -16.68 10.49 -24.79
CA ASN A 86 -17.86 9.68 -25.03
C ASN A 86 -19.02 10.51 -25.61
N GLY A 87 -19.17 11.76 -25.19
CA GLY A 87 -20.22 12.66 -25.68
C GLY A 87 -19.97 13.23 -27.08
N LEU A 88 -18.72 13.34 -27.53
CA LEU A 88 -18.37 13.93 -28.82
C LEU A 88 -17.97 12.91 -29.90
N ILE A 89 -17.41 11.77 -29.51
CA ILE A 89 -16.78 10.83 -30.46
C ILE A 89 -17.50 9.48 -30.45
N TYR A 90 -17.62 8.86 -29.26
CA TYR A 90 -17.99 7.44 -29.19
C TYR A 90 -19.49 7.18 -29.05
N HIS A 91 -20.21 8.06 -28.35
CA HIS A 91 -21.63 7.92 -28.02
C HIS A 91 -22.01 6.54 -27.45
N GLN A 92 -21.11 5.93 -26.68
CA GLN A 92 -21.33 4.61 -26.10
C GLN A 92 -22.23 4.71 -24.88
N LYS A 93 -23.11 3.72 -24.71
CA LYS A 93 -23.93 3.61 -23.51
C LYS A 93 -23.04 3.33 -22.31
N VAL A 94 -23.20 4.13 -21.25
CA VAL A 94 -22.48 3.94 -19.98
C VAL A 94 -23.11 2.75 -19.25
N PRO A 95 -22.34 1.69 -18.93
CA PRO A 95 -22.82 0.57 -18.12
C PRO A 95 -23.21 1.04 -16.71
N SER A 96 -24.23 0.43 -16.11
CA SER A 96 -24.61 0.79 -14.73
C SER A 96 -23.69 0.18 -13.66
N VAL A 97 -22.95 -0.86 -14.02
CA VAL A 97 -21.98 -1.54 -13.16
C VAL A 97 -20.61 -1.37 -13.79
N ALA A 98 -19.63 -0.95 -13.01
CA ALA A 98 -18.26 -0.81 -13.50
C ALA A 98 -17.68 -2.19 -13.87
N PRO A 99 -16.89 -2.27 -14.95
CA PRO A 99 -16.07 -3.43 -15.24
C PRO A 99 -15.13 -3.77 -14.07
N PHE A 100 -14.89 -5.07 -13.87
CA PHE A 100 -13.92 -5.52 -12.89
C PHE A 100 -12.49 -5.10 -13.28
N LEU A 101 -11.68 -4.73 -12.29
CA LEU A 101 -10.28 -4.37 -12.46
C LEU A 101 -9.42 -5.63 -12.59
N GLU A 102 -9.18 -6.07 -13.82
CA GLU A 102 -8.26 -7.18 -14.13
C GLU A 102 -6.85 -6.65 -14.43
N ILE A 103 -6.24 -5.92 -13.49
CA ILE A 103 -4.88 -5.38 -13.68
C ILE A 103 -3.88 -6.29 -13.00
N LYS A 104 -2.97 -6.87 -13.78
CA LYS A 104 -1.75 -7.52 -13.29
C LYS A 104 -0.56 -6.64 -13.63
N ALA A 105 0.17 -6.19 -12.61
CA ALA A 105 1.42 -5.48 -12.83
C ALA A 105 2.48 -6.49 -13.32
N GLU A 106 3.01 -6.29 -14.53
CA GLU A 106 4.09 -7.13 -15.07
C GLU A 106 5.48 -6.69 -14.60
N TYR A 107 5.63 -5.39 -14.30
CA TYR A 107 6.90 -4.78 -13.94
C TYR A 107 6.75 -3.94 -12.67
N GLY A 108 7.86 -3.77 -11.93
CA GLY A 108 7.90 -2.89 -10.75
C GLY A 108 7.33 -3.47 -9.46
N ILE A 109 7.05 -4.77 -9.41
CA ILE A 109 6.69 -5.46 -8.17
C ILE A 109 7.92 -5.47 -7.25
N ALA A 110 7.81 -4.80 -6.11
CA ALA A 110 8.89 -4.76 -5.12
C ALA A 110 9.10 -6.16 -4.53
N ALA A 111 10.29 -6.72 -4.74
CA ALA A 111 10.74 -7.92 -4.05
C ALA A 111 11.45 -7.53 -2.74
N PRO A 112 11.23 -8.25 -1.62
CA PRO A 112 11.98 -8.02 -0.39
C PRO A 112 13.48 -8.18 -0.66
N LYS A 113 14.27 -7.16 -0.33
CA LYS A 113 15.72 -7.32 -0.29
C LYS A 113 16.09 -7.99 1.04
N GLU A 114 16.70 -9.16 0.98
CA GLU A 114 17.25 -9.79 2.18
C GLU A 114 18.36 -8.93 2.77
N PRO A 115 18.40 -8.74 4.09
CA PRO A 115 19.50 -8.02 4.72
C PRO A 115 20.79 -8.81 4.54
N GLU A 116 21.88 -8.12 4.24
CA GLU A 116 23.22 -8.69 4.20
C GLU A 116 23.66 -8.93 5.65
N LEU A 117 23.27 -10.09 6.20
CA LEU A 117 23.73 -10.55 7.51
C LEU A 117 25.12 -11.13 7.34
N ASN A 118 26.11 -10.51 7.97
CA ASN A 118 27.42 -11.13 8.08
C ASN A 118 27.36 -12.21 9.18
N PHE A 119 27.38 -13.47 8.76
CA PHE A 119 27.44 -14.63 9.66
C PHE A 119 28.88 -15.05 10.00
N GLU A 120 29.89 -14.29 9.56
CA GLU A 120 31.27 -14.50 9.98
C GLU A 120 31.39 -14.26 11.48
N LEU A 121 31.94 -15.25 12.17
CA LEU A 121 32.17 -15.17 13.61
C LEU A 121 33.25 -14.09 13.87
N ASP A 122 32.86 -13.00 14.54
CA ASP A 122 33.80 -11.95 14.92
C ASP A 122 34.97 -12.57 15.71
N PRO A 123 36.23 -12.24 15.40
CA PRO A 123 37.40 -12.77 16.11
C PRO A 123 37.31 -12.66 17.63
N ARG A 124 36.64 -11.64 18.16
CA ARG A 124 36.42 -11.44 19.60
C ARG A 124 35.61 -12.56 20.25
N TRP A 125 34.72 -13.20 19.50
CA TRP A 125 33.95 -14.35 19.99
C TRP A 125 34.82 -15.61 20.11
N LYS A 126 35.90 -15.75 19.33
CA LYS A 126 36.77 -16.94 19.40
C LYS A 126 37.44 -17.06 20.76
N ASP A 127 37.98 -15.95 21.26
CA ASP A 127 38.68 -15.92 22.56
C ASP A 127 37.69 -15.96 23.72
N ALA A 128 36.55 -15.27 23.59
CA ALA A 128 35.51 -15.25 24.61
C ALA A 128 34.86 -16.63 24.81
N TYR A 129 34.68 -17.41 23.74
CA TYR A 129 34.03 -18.73 23.80
C TYR A 129 34.76 -19.73 24.70
N VAL A 130 36.09 -19.65 24.77
CA VAL A 130 36.91 -20.51 25.65
C VAL A 130 36.65 -20.21 27.14
N GLY A 131 36.25 -18.98 27.46
CA GLY A 131 35.90 -18.58 28.83
C GLY A 131 34.49 -19.00 29.27
N PHE A 132 33.63 -19.43 28.34
CA PHE A 132 32.29 -19.92 28.66
C PHE A 132 32.34 -21.39 29.08
N ASP A 133 32.53 -21.63 30.37
CA ASP A 133 32.47 -22.95 30.98
C ASP A 133 31.02 -23.30 31.35
N THR A 134 30.39 -24.18 30.56
CA THR A 134 28.99 -24.59 30.74
C THR A 134 28.76 -25.41 32.01
N SER A 135 29.80 -26.04 32.57
CA SER A 135 29.69 -26.78 33.83
C SER A 135 29.45 -25.84 35.02
N LYS A 136 30.10 -24.67 35.04
CA LYS A 136 29.90 -23.65 36.08
C LYS A 136 28.55 -22.94 35.98
N VAL A 137 27.96 -22.88 34.78
CA VAL A 137 26.63 -22.32 34.57
C VAL A 137 25.56 -23.21 35.21
N VAL A 138 25.68 -24.54 35.07
CA VAL A 138 24.75 -25.51 35.70
C VAL A 138 24.86 -25.46 37.22
N GLU A 139 26.07 -25.39 37.77
CA GLU A 139 26.29 -25.25 39.21
C GLU A 139 25.66 -23.96 39.78
N ASN A 140 25.80 -22.83 39.09
CA ASN A 140 25.20 -21.55 39.51
C ASN A 140 23.67 -21.52 39.42
N ILE A 141 23.08 -22.23 38.45
CA ILE A 141 21.62 -22.33 38.32
C ILE A 141 21.07 -23.22 39.45
N LEU A 142 21.72 -24.34 39.73
CA LEU A 142 21.32 -25.25 40.80
C LEU A 142 21.49 -24.61 42.18
N SER A 143 22.58 -23.88 42.43
CA SER A 143 22.82 -23.20 43.71
C SER A 143 21.79 -22.09 44.01
N ASN A 144 21.32 -21.38 42.98
CA ASN A 144 20.31 -20.33 43.13
C ASN A 144 18.86 -20.85 43.22
N SER A 145 18.60 -22.12 42.89
CA SER A 145 17.29 -22.77 43.09
C SER A 145 17.08 -23.33 44.50
N VAL A 146 18.11 -23.30 45.35
CA VAL A 146 18.11 -23.86 46.72
C VAL A 146 18.11 -22.75 47.79
N SER A 147 17.85 -21.49 47.42
CA SER A 147 17.45 -20.40 48.34
C SER A 147 16.00 -20.03 48.13
#